data_AF-A0A7J4XCZ5-F1
#
_entry.id   AF-A0A7J4XCZ5-F1
#
_cell.length_a   1.000
_cell.length_b   1.000
_cell.length_c   1.000
_cell.angle_alpha   90.00
_cell.angle_beta   90.00
_cell.angle_gamma   90.00
#
_symmetry.space_group_name_H-M   'P 1'
#
loop_
_entity.id
_entity.type
_entity.pdbx_description
1 polymer ?
#
loop_
_entity_poly.entity_id
_entity_poly.type
_entity_poly.pdbx_seq_one_letter_code
_entity_poly.pdbx_strand_id
1 'polypeptide(L)'
;MNKHCYSYHIFYFPFKWHLPEEEKKLLSEQVDLKHIPVETYSMWERRQITRRDKTILTDEKALKDAQELFGEQQYYFDFVHPVLYDIKNEPNPIISHYERREPQENNVEYCIKHKNKEYILRIDAINLNLYATGVGVLSFYLANELEEQKGESAIRDINQYGRRIMPPHCGEFTANHRNMLAECISLKGLHNDVNLRYTDSYDYSIDGKSQFGLSDTWQPATFIRNLIEDLSPSLIVIPIIDDRMLVNCWYSNNDLAMKVKSDSNEFINSDFWYKYVFVDSGDNDYDVTCQNKELRTKLIKESTYERWQKFGTLYGITRYSMVALTDEGDFAKNCLSMHMRTIYSRMFELAIIQRASMLRFSGEVTRVSVLEKGNKIIAERIGSIYKEYIRFVNQIYFRSVTAQDQGIEMYNLLMKQLNTKEQIKDLDEEIGELHEYISLLIDQKRNENSEWLNILATLLLPAGIITGLFGMNMFECPSNWWHFWVQFSIIVVFSAIIYYIIKKRRN
;
A
#
# COMPACT_ATOMS: atom_id res chain seq x y z
N MET A 1 18.58 -30.46 -15.03
CA MET A 1 19.50 -30.29 -13.88
C MET A 1 18.91 -29.21 -13.00
N ASN A 2 18.41 -29.54 -11.81
CA ASN A 2 17.95 -28.53 -10.86
C ASN A 2 19.16 -27.70 -10.45
N LYS A 3 19.22 -26.43 -10.88
CA LYS A 3 20.24 -25.50 -10.40
C LYS A 3 20.06 -25.34 -8.89
N HIS A 4 21.15 -25.49 -8.15
CA HIS A 4 21.13 -25.41 -6.70
C HIS A 4 20.89 -23.95 -6.27
N CYS A 5 19.77 -23.67 -5.61
CA CYS A 5 19.46 -22.35 -5.07
C CYS A 5 19.97 -22.26 -3.63
N TYR A 6 20.84 -21.29 -3.35
CA TYR A 6 21.44 -21.08 -2.02
C TYR A 6 20.60 -20.15 -1.14
N SER A 7 19.97 -19.17 -1.78
CA SER A 7 19.06 -18.24 -1.13
C SER A 7 18.02 -17.70 -2.11
N TYR A 8 16.87 -17.33 -1.56
CA TYR A 8 15.76 -16.72 -2.29
C TYR A 8 15.45 -15.37 -1.67
N HIS A 9 15.29 -14.35 -2.51
CA HIS A 9 15.09 -12.98 -2.06
C HIS A 9 13.87 -12.40 -2.77
N ILE A 10 12.95 -11.80 -2.01
CA ILE A 10 11.82 -11.05 -2.55
C ILE A 10 11.90 -9.63 -2.01
N PHE A 11 11.95 -8.66 -2.92
CA PHE A 11 11.91 -7.25 -2.57
C PHE A 11 10.56 -6.66 -2.91
N TYR A 12 9.92 -6.00 -1.92
CA TYR A 12 8.62 -5.35 -2.08
C TYR A 12 8.77 -3.83 -2.03
N PHE A 13 8.36 -3.15 -3.09
CA PHE A 13 8.27 -1.70 -3.15
C PHE A 13 6.80 -1.27 -3.05
N PRO A 14 6.32 -0.91 -1.84
CA PRO A 14 5.00 -0.32 -1.67
C PRO A 14 5.00 1.16 -2.04
N PHE A 15 4.02 1.57 -2.83
CA PHE A 15 3.86 2.96 -3.27
C PHE A 15 2.39 3.36 -3.26
N LYS A 16 2.13 4.66 -3.15
CA LYS A 16 0.85 5.24 -3.52
C LYS A 16 0.86 5.58 -5.00
N TRP A 17 -0.25 5.36 -5.66
CA TRP A 17 -0.44 5.80 -7.04
C TRP A 17 -1.52 6.88 -7.11
N HIS A 18 -1.44 7.71 -8.13
CA HIS A 18 -2.51 8.64 -8.49
C HIS A 18 -2.45 8.99 -9.98
N LEU A 19 -3.62 9.33 -10.52
CA LEU A 19 -3.77 9.88 -11.87
C LEU A 19 -3.88 11.40 -11.76
N PRO A 20 -3.01 12.19 -12.41
CA PRO A 20 -3.03 13.66 -12.31
C PRO A 20 -4.37 14.29 -12.68
N GLU A 21 -5.06 13.71 -13.67
CA GLU A 21 -6.37 14.18 -14.15
C GLU A 21 -7.47 14.03 -13.09
N GLU A 22 -7.28 13.16 -12.11
CA GLU A 22 -8.28 12.81 -11.11
C GLU A 22 -8.02 13.43 -9.74
N GLU A 23 -6.99 14.26 -9.57
CA GLU A 23 -6.59 14.79 -8.26
C GLU A 23 -7.71 15.57 -7.53
N LYS A 24 -8.63 16.15 -8.31
CA LYS A 24 -9.79 16.91 -7.82
C LYS A 24 -11.05 16.07 -7.58
N LYS A 25 -11.07 14.81 -8.03
CA LYS A 25 -12.18 13.87 -7.86
C LYS A 25 -12.30 13.36 -6.42
N LEU A 26 -13.40 12.67 -6.11
CA LEU A 26 -13.56 11.98 -4.82
C LEU A 26 -12.59 10.82 -4.71
N LEU A 27 -12.21 10.45 -3.48
CA LEU A 27 -11.26 9.35 -3.25
C LEU A 27 -11.75 8.05 -3.91
N SER A 28 -13.05 7.76 -3.85
CA SER A 28 -13.65 6.56 -4.45
C SER A 28 -13.48 6.47 -5.96
N GLU A 29 -13.33 7.61 -6.64
CA GLU A 29 -13.07 7.66 -8.08
C GLU A 29 -11.57 7.55 -8.35
N GLN A 30 -10.75 8.18 -7.51
CA GLN A 30 -9.28 8.14 -7.62
C GLN A 30 -8.68 6.75 -7.43
N VAL A 31 -9.35 5.88 -6.67
CA VAL A 31 -8.87 4.53 -6.37
C VAL A 31 -9.50 3.45 -7.27
N ASP A 32 -10.33 3.83 -8.24
CA ASP A 32 -10.95 2.86 -9.15
C ASP A 32 -9.92 2.32 -10.15
N LEU A 33 -9.62 1.03 -10.02
CA LEU A 33 -8.67 0.31 -10.87
C LEU A 33 -9.08 0.29 -12.35
N LYS A 34 -10.36 0.50 -12.67
CA LYS A 34 -10.87 0.54 -14.05
C LYS A 34 -10.42 1.79 -14.82
N HIS A 35 -10.04 2.84 -14.12
CA HIS A 35 -9.60 4.10 -14.73
C HIS A 35 -8.13 4.08 -15.14
N ILE A 36 -7.35 3.07 -14.72
CA ILE A 36 -5.92 3.01 -15.03
C ILE A 36 -5.74 2.61 -16.51
N PRO A 37 -5.20 3.50 -17.36
CA PRO A 37 -4.99 3.20 -18.76
C PRO A 37 -3.80 2.24 -18.90
N VAL A 38 -4.03 1.05 -19.41
CA VAL A 38 -2.96 0.07 -19.64
C VAL A 38 -2.49 0.15 -21.09
N GLU A 39 -1.18 0.26 -21.28
CA GLU A 39 -0.55 0.29 -22.61
C GLU A 39 -0.83 -0.99 -23.40
N THR A 40 -1.25 -0.85 -24.67
CA THR A 40 -1.69 -1.98 -25.49
C THR A 40 -0.56 -2.97 -25.80
N TYR A 41 0.68 -2.47 -25.89
CA TYR A 41 1.87 -3.27 -26.19
C TYR A 41 2.75 -3.46 -24.95
N SER A 42 2.17 -3.35 -23.75
CA SER A 42 2.89 -3.56 -22.51
C SER A 42 3.43 -4.99 -22.39
N MET A 43 4.60 -5.12 -21.78
CA MET A 43 5.12 -6.44 -21.38
C MET A 43 4.47 -6.96 -20.09
N TRP A 44 3.64 -6.14 -19.45
CA TRP A 44 2.78 -6.54 -18.34
C TRP A 44 1.57 -7.32 -18.83
N GLU A 45 1.38 -8.50 -18.28
CA GLU A 45 0.20 -9.33 -18.51
C GLU A 45 -0.65 -9.36 -17.24
N ARG A 46 -1.94 -8.99 -17.35
CA ARG A 46 -2.87 -9.11 -16.23
C ARG A 46 -3.22 -10.58 -16.02
N ARG A 47 -2.81 -11.15 -14.89
CA ARG A 47 -3.08 -12.55 -14.53
C ARG A 47 -4.30 -12.62 -13.63
N GLN A 48 -5.34 -13.33 -14.10
CA GLN A 48 -6.59 -13.48 -13.36
C GLN A 48 -6.93 -14.96 -13.13
N ILE A 49 -7.40 -15.26 -11.93
CA ILE A 49 -7.86 -16.59 -11.55
C ILE A 49 -9.33 -16.75 -11.91
N THR A 50 -9.66 -17.89 -12.53
CA THR A 50 -11.04 -18.28 -12.78
C THR A 50 -11.47 -19.31 -11.74
N ARG A 51 -12.46 -18.99 -10.90
CA ARG A 51 -12.92 -19.81 -9.74
C ARG A 51 -13.34 -21.26 -10.08
N ARG A 52 -13.54 -21.63 -11.35
CA ARG A 52 -14.20 -22.90 -11.74
C ARG A 52 -13.68 -23.56 -13.02
N ASP A 53 -12.53 -23.17 -13.54
CA ASP A 53 -12.00 -23.84 -14.74
C ASP A 53 -11.33 -25.17 -14.38
N LYS A 54 -11.89 -26.27 -14.90
CA LYS A 54 -11.25 -27.59 -14.88
C LYS A 54 -10.31 -27.70 -16.08
N THR A 55 -9.25 -26.90 -16.08
CA THR A 55 -8.26 -26.96 -17.16
C THR A 55 -7.43 -28.22 -17.01
N ILE A 56 -7.37 -29.05 -18.05
CA ILE A 56 -6.44 -30.17 -18.12
C ILE A 56 -5.06 -29.57 -18.43
N LEU A 57 -4.19 -29.53 -17.43
CA LEU A 57 -2.82 -29.05 -17.58
C LEU A 57 -1.96 -30.19 -18.14
N THR A 58 -1.41 -30.00 -19.33
CA THR A 58 -0.55 -30.99 -20.00
C THR A 58 0.95 -30.68 -19.84
N ASP A 59 1.29 -29.45 -19.45
CA ASP A 59 2.67 -29.02 -19.23
C ASP A 59 3.08 -29.24 -17.75
N GLU A 60 4.28 -29.78 -17.52
CA GLU A 60 4.78 -30.10 -16.18
C GLU A 60 4.99 -28.85 -15.33
N LYS A 61 5.46 -27.74 -15.93
CA LYS A 61 5.63 -26.46 -15.23
C LYS A 61 4.28 -25.88 -14.83
N ALA A 62 3.34 -25.80 -15.78
CA ALA A 62 1.99 -25.34 -15.49
C ALA A 62 1.28 -26.18 -14.41
N LEU A 63 1.50 -27.51 -14.40
CA LEU A 63 0.97 -28.40 -13.36
C LEU A 63 1.56 -28.08 -11.99
N LYS A 64 2.88 -27.87 -11.90
CA LYS A 64 3.54 -27.51 -10.65
C LYS A 64 3.05 -26.16 -10.12
N ASP A 65 2.95 -25.15 -10.98
CA ASP A 65 2.46 -23.82 -10.60
C ASP A 65 1.01 -23.91 -10.09
N ALA A 66 0.16 -24.73 -10.71
CA ALA A 66 -1.20 -24.97 -10.25
C ALA A 66 -1.28 -25.70 -8.91
N GLN A 67 -0.34 -26.62 -8.63
CA GLN A 67 -0.24 -27.30 -7.33
C GLN A 67 0.20 -26.34 -6.23
N GLU A 68 1.20 -25.49 -6.50
CA GLU A 68 1.65 -24.45 -5.57
C GLU A 68 0.51 -23.46 -5.28
N LEU A 69 -0.20 -22.99 -6.32
CA LEU A 69 -1.36 -22.11 -6.19
C LEU A 69 -2.51 -22.75 -5.39
N PHE A 70 -2.79 -24.03 -5.62
CA PHE A 70 -3.80 -24.76 -4.84
C PHE A 70 -3.42 -24.82 -3.36
N GLY A 71 -2.16 -25.14 -3.05
CA GLY A 71 -1.65 -25.16 -1.68
C GLY A 71 -1.77 -23.80 -1.00
N GLU A 72 -1.44 -22.73 -1.73
CA GLU A 72 -1.58 -21.35 -1.26
C GLU A 72 -3.05 -20.98 -0.99
N GLN A 73 -3.96 -21.26 -1.92
CA GLN A 73 -5.39 -20.98 -1.76
C GLN A 73 -6.03 -21.77 -0.61
N GLN A 74 -5.64 -23.03 -0.40
CA GLN A 74 -6.11 -23.84 0.73
C GLN A 74 -5.57 -23.34 2.08
N TYR A 75 -4.40 -22.70 2.07
CA TYR A 75 -3.82 -22.16 3.29
C TYR A 75 -4.63 -20.99 3.86
N TYR A 76 -5.18 -20.14 2.99
CA TYR A 76 -5.94 -18.96 3.36
C TYR A 76 -7.45 -19.21 3.40
N PHE A 77 -8.14 -18.52 4.31
CA PHE A 77 -9.61 -18.50 4.28
C PHE A 77 -10.13 -17.87 2.98
N ASP A 78 -11.24 -18.39 2.48
CA ASP A 78 -11.87 -17.95 1.21
C ASP A 78 -12.17 -16.44 1.19
N PHE A 79 -12.55 -15.85 2.33
CA PHE A 79 -12.81 -14.41 2.42
C PHE A 79 -11.55 -13.52 2.27
N VAL A 80 -10.35 -14.10 2.39
CA VAL A 80 -9.06 -13.42 2.20
C VAL A 80 -8.65 -13.45 0.72
N HIS A 81 -9.15 -14.40 -0.06
CA HIS A 81 -8.77 -14.58 -1.47
C HIS A 81 -8.96 -13.32 -2.33
N PRO A 82 -10.03 -12.51 -2.18
CA PRO A 82 -10.23 -11.32 -3.02
C PRO A 82 -9.15 -10.23 -2.90
N VAL A 83 -8.41 -10.18 -1.79
CA VAL A 83 -7.27 -9.24 -1.65
C VAL A 83 -5.95 -9.86 -2.13
N LEU A 84 -5.83 -11.19 -2.13
CA LEU A 84 -4.59 -11.87 -2.55
C LEU A 84 -4.57 -12.17 -4.06
N TYR A 85 -5.74 -12.35 -4.67
CA TYR A 85 -5.88 -12.83 -6.04
C TYR A 85 -6.80 -11.92 -6.87
N ASP A 86 -6.38 -11.63 -8.09
CA ASP A 86 -7.23 -10.98 -9.08
C ASP A 86 -8.20 -12.02 -9.68
N ILE A 87 -9.48 -11.90 -9.33
CA ILE A 87 -10.52 -12.85 -9.72
C ILE A 87 -11.23 -12.35 -10.98
N LYS A 88 -11.27 -13.20 -12.01
CA LYS A 88 -11.92 -12.89 -13.27
C LYS A 88 -13.43 -12.68 -13.07
N ASN A 89 -13.98 -11.64 -13.71
CA ASN A 89 -15.39 -11.23 -13.66
C ASN A 89 -15.91 -10.80 -12.27
N GLU A 90 -15.03 -10.49 -11.31
CA GLU A 90 -15.46 -9.88 -10.05
C GLU A 90 -15.93 -8.43 -10.33
N PRO A 91 -17.15 -8.02 -9.92
CA PRO A 91 -17.72 -6.73 -10.30
C PRO A 91 -16.94 -5.53 -9.73
N ASN A 92 -16.37 -5.71 -8.53
CA ASN A 92 -15.57 -4.75 -7.79
C ASN A 92 -14.25 -5.41 -7.37
N PRO A 93 -13.26 -5.49 -8.27
CA PRO A 93 -11.98 -6.09 -7.93
C PRO A 93 -11.25 -5.23 -6.90
N ILE A 94 -10.71 -5.87 -5.85
CA ILE A 94 -9.88 -5.20 -4.84
C ILE A 94 -8.45 -5.03 -5.34
N ILE A 95 -7.99 -5.95 -6.19
CA ILE A 95 -6.64 -6.03 -6.73
C ILE A 95 -6.68 -6.21 -8.25
N SER A 96 -5.79 -5.52 -8.95
CA SER A 96 -5.37 -5.85 -10.31
C SER A 96 -3.94 -6.39 -10.26
N HIS A 97 -3.77 -7.66 -10.64
CA HIS A 97 -2.49 -8.36 -10.60
C HIS A 97 -1.86 -8.44 -11.99
N TYR A 98 -0.65 -7.89 -12.12
CA TYR A 98 0.13 -7.93 -13.34
C TYR A 98 1.43 -8.69 -13.10
N GLU A 99 1.78 -9.55 -14.05
CA GLU A 99 3.07 -10.22 -14.10
C GLU A 99 3.80 -9.79 -15.36
N ARG A 100 5.11 -9.58 -15.23
CA ARG A 100 5.96 -9.28 -16.38
C ARG A 100 6.26 -10.57 -17.15
N ARG A 101 6.16 -10.54 -18.49
CA ARG A 101 6.34 -11.74 -19.34
C ARG A 101 7.78 -12.20 -19.46
N GLU A 102 8.74 -11.26 -19.53
CA GLU A 102 10.13 -11.58 -19.85
C GLU A 102 10.80 -12.57 -18.88
N PRO A 103 10.61 -12.52 -17.54
CA PRO A 103 11.19 -13.52 -16.63
C PRO A 103 10.75 -14.97 -16.89
N GLN A 104 9.60 -15.18 -17.53
CA GLN A 104 9.11 -16.52 -17.88
C GLN A 104 9.68 -17.05 -19.19
N GLU A 105 10.12 -16.15 -20.07
CA GLU A 105 10.56 -16.47 -21.44
C GLU A 105 12.09 -16.39 -21.60
N ASN A 106 12.74 -15.47 -20.88
CA ASN A 106 14.15 -15.10 -21.02
C ASN A 106 14.89 -15.22 -19.68
N ASN A 107 16.22 -15.33 -19.73
CA ASN A 107 17.05 -15.19 -18.54
C ASN A 107 17.19 -13.71 -18.19
N VAL A 108 16.43 -13.26 -17.18
CA VAL A 108 16.47 -11.90 -16.67
C VAL A 108 17.26 -11.88 -15.36
N GLU A 109 18.12 -10.89 -15.18
CA GLU A 109 19.04 -10.82 -14.04
C GLU A 109 18.90 -9.49 -13.28
N TYR A 110 18.92 -9.58 -11.95
CA TYR A 110 19.00 -8.44 -11.03
C TYR A 110 20.45 -8.30 -10.58
N CYS A 111 21.15 -7.27 -11.06
CA CYS A 111 22.56 -7.04 -10.79
C CYS A 111 22.74 -5.91 -9.78
N ILE A 112 23.45 -6.19 -8.68
CA ILE A 112 23.76 -5.23 -7.61
C ILE A 112 25.27 -5.04 -7.59
N LYS A 113 25.73 -3.82 -7.85
CA LYS A 113 27.14 -3.47 -7.78
C LYS A 113 27.42 -2.64 -6.54
N HIS A 114 28.36 -3.09 -5.71
CA HIS A 114 28.83 -2.33 -4.56
C HIS A 114 30.33 -2.56 -4.36
N LYS A 115 31.13 -1.49 -4.48
CA LYS A 115 32.60 -1.53 -4.39
C LYS A 115 33.15 -2.54 -5.42
N ASN A 116 34.05 -3.42 -5.00
CA ASN A 116 34.69 -4.41 -5.86
C ASN A 116 33.88 -5.71 -6.01
N LYS A 117 32.60 -5.73 -5.62
CA LYS A 117 31.73 -6.91 -5.72
C LYS A 117 30.50 -6.63 -6.57
N GLU A 118 30.14 -7.60 -7.40
CA GLU A 118 28.90 -7.63 -8.16
C GLU A 118 28.12 -8.88 -7.76
N TYR A 119 26.87 -8.67 -7.33
CA TYR A 119 25.94 -9.74 -7.00
C TYR A 119 24.93 -9.87 -8.15
N ILE A 120 24.64 -11.10 -8.56
CA ILE A 120 23.81 -11.39 -9.74
C ILE A 120 22.77 -12.44 -9.33
N LEU A 121 21.51 -12.07 -9.44
CA LEU A 121 20.38 -12.92 -9.07
C LEU A 121 19.51 -13.17 -10.29
N ARG A 122 19.06 -14.41 -10.48
CA ARG A 122 18.09 -14.74 -11.52
C ARG A 122 16.71 -14.25 -11.10
N ILE A 123 16.03 -13.51 -11.96
CA ILE A 123 14.66 -13.05 -11.70
C ILE A 123 13.69 -14.14 -12.13
N ASP A 124 12.96 -14.71 -11.17
CA ASP A 124 11.89 -15.68 -11.45
C ASP A 124 10.59 -14.97 -11.85
N ALA A 125 10.28 -13.84 -11.22
CA ALA A 125 9.07 -13.06 -11.49
C ALA A 125 9.23 -11.59 -11.09
N ILE A 126 8.55 -10.72 -11.83
CA ILE A 126 8.33 -9.31 -11.46
C ILE A 126 6.83 -9.10 -11.46
N ASN A 127 6.29 -8.80 -10.27
CA ASN A 127 4.85 -8.70 -10.05
C ASN A 127 4.47 -7.29 -9.65
N LEU A 128 3.39 -6.78 -10.22
CA LEU A 128 2.84 -5.47 -9.92
C LEU A 128 1.38 -5.62 -9.50
N ASN A 129 1.12 -5.34 -8.23
CA ASN A 129 -0.20 -5.43 -7.64
C ASN A 129 -0.73 -4.02 -7.37
N LEU A 130 -1.89 -3.68 -7.95
CA LEU A 130 -2.56 -2.40 -7.74
C LEU A 130 -3.85 -2.64 -6.96
N TYR A 131 -4.00 -1.96 -5.83
CA TYR A 131 -5.13 -2.12 -4.92
C TYR A 131 -6.11 -0.95 -5.01
N ALA A 132 -7.39 -1.25 -4.84
CA ALA A 132 -8.50 -0.29 -4.81
C ALA A 132 -8.48 0.65 -3.57
N THR A 133 -7.37 0.70 -2.83
CA THR A 133 -7.09 1.71 -1.79
C THR A 133 -6.20 2.85 -2.30
N GLY A 134 -5.78 2.82 -3.57
CA GLY A 134 -4.82 3.80 -4.12
C GLY A 134 -3.36 3.47 -3.79
N VAL A 135 -3.10 2.22 -3.43
CA VAL A 135 -1.76 1.68 -3.12
C VAL A 135 -1.39 0.62 -4.15
N GLY A 136 -0.11 0.50 -4.46
CA GLY A 136 0.44 -0.59 -5.24
C GLY A 136 1.68 -1.19 -4.59
N VAL A 137 2.02 -2.42 -4.99
CA VAL A 137 3.22 -3.12 -4.57
C VAL A 137 3.90 -3.70 -5.80
N LEU A 138 5.13 -3.25 -6.08
CA LEU A 138 6.01 -3.86 -7.07
C LEU A 138 6.93 -4.84 -6.35
N SER A 139 6.96 -6.10 -6.81
CA SER A 139 7.70 -7.18 -6.16
C SER A 139 8.67 -7.85 -7.12
N PHE A 140 9.90 -8.08 -6.67
CA PHE A 140 10.94 -8.79 -7.42
C PHE A 140 11.24 -10.13 -6.76
N TYR A 141 11.07 -11.23 -7.47
CA TYR A 141 11.32 -12.59 -7.00
C TYR A 141 12.66 -13.08 -7.55
N LEU A 142 13.65 -13.27 -6.67
CA LEU A 142 15.06 -13.39 -7.04
C LEU A 142 15.68 -14.66 -6.46
N ALA A 143 16.26 -15.49 -7.32
CA ALA A 143 16.98 -16.70 -6.95
C ALA A 143 18.50 -16.49 -7.01
N ASN A 144 19.19 -16.80 -5.92
CA ASN A 144 20.65 -16.86 -5.88
C ASN A 144 21.11 -18.29 -6.17
N GLU A 145 21.73 -18.48 -7.32
CA GLU A 145 22.22 -19.78 -7.81
C GLU A 145 23.75 -19.82 -7.91
N LEU A 146 24.42 -18.70 -7.63
CA LEU A 146 25.87 -18.56 -7.80
C LEU A 146 26.61 -18.98 -6.53
N GLU A 147 27.50 -19.95 -6.68
CA GLU A 147 28.24 -20.53 -5.55
C GLU A 147 29.15 -19.48 -4.85
N GLU A 148 29.70 -18.54 -5.59
CA GLU A 148 30.53 -17.44 -5.05
C GLU A 148 29.74 -16.53 -4.10
N GLN A 149 28.41 -16.53 -4.20
CA GLN A 149 27.50 -15.68 -3.44
C GLN A 149 26.72 -16.46 -2.36
N LYS A 150 27.13 -17.69 -2.04
CA LYS A 150 26.44 -18.54 -1.02
C LYS A 150 26.72 -18.14 0.43
N GLY A 151 27.78 -17.37 0.67
CA GLY A 151 28.27 -17.06 2.02
C GLY A 151 27.40 -16.05 2.77
N GLU A 152 27.50 -16.08 4.11
CA GLU A 152 26.74 -15.22 5.03
C GLU A 152 26.82 -13.72 4.72
N SER A 153 28.02 -13.23 4.39
CA SER A 153 28.23 -11.82 4.04
C SER A 153 27.56 -11.45 2.72
N ALA A 154 27.63 -12.32 1.71
CA ALA A 154 26.98 -12.10 0.42
C ALA A 154 25.45 -12.01 0.57
N ILE A 155 24.83 -12.89 1.36
CA ILE A 155 23.38 -12.87 1.59
C ILE A 155 22.92 -11.57 2.26
N ARG A 156 23.68 -11.10 3.27
CA ARG A 156 23.40 -9.83 3.95
C ARG A 156 23.59 -8.63 3.03
N ASP A 157 24.67 -8.63 2.24
CA ASP A 157 24.95 -7.57 1.26
C ASP A 157 23.88 -7.50 0.17
N ILE A 158 23.44 -8.64 -0.36
CA ILE A 158 22.33 -8.73 -1.32
C ILE A 158 21.07 -8.07 -0.73
N ASN A 159 20.70 -8.47 0.49
CA ASN A 159 19.50 -7.94 1.14
C ASN A 159 19.62 -6.44 1.45
N GLN A 160 20.77 -5.97 1.91
CA GLN A 160 20.98 -4.57 2.27
C GLN A 160 21.08 -3.67 1.05
N TYR A 161 21.93 -4.01 0.08
CA TYR A 161 22.18 -3.15 -1.07
C TYR A 161 21.10 -3.30 -2.14
N GLY A 162 20.51 -4.49 -2.29
CA GLY A 162 19.43 -4.75 -3.24
C GLY A 162 18.12 -4.07 -2.87
N ARG A 163 17.83 -3.86 -1.57
CA ARG A 163 16.58 -3.25 -1.11
C ARG A 163 16.57 -1.72 -1.16
N ARG A 164 17.74 -1.06 -1.19
CA ARG A 164 17.81 0.40 -1.14
C ARG A 164 17.68 0.99 -2.53
N ILE A 165 16.67 1.84 -2.71
CA ILE A 165 16.26 2.38 -4.01
C ILE A 165 16.33 3.91 -4.06
N MET A 166 16.71 4.55 -2.94
CA MET A 166 17.06 5.97 -2.90
C MET A 166 18.05 6.23 -1.75
N PRO A 167 18.84 7.32 -1.81
CA PRO A 167 19.79 7.66 -0.77
C PRO A 167 19.10 8.04 0.56
N PRO A 168 19.55 7.50 1.71
CA PRO A 168 18.95 7.80 3.01
C PRO A 168 19.31 9.19 3.56
N HIS A 169 20.48 9.73 3.19
CA HIS A 169 20.96 11.05 3.65
C HIS A 169 22.02 11.61 2.70
N CYS A 170 22.38 12.89 2.89
CA CYS A 170 23.29 13.64 2.03
C CYS A 170 24.68 13.01 1.84
N GLY A 171 25.19 12.26 2.82
CA GLY A 171 26.46 11.54 2.72
C GLY A 171 26.51 10.43 1.66
N GLU A 172 25.37 9.99 1.12
CA GLU A 172 25.29 8.89 0.15
C GLU A 172 25.11 9.38 -1.31
N PHE A 173 25.13 10.70 -1.54
CA PHE A 173 24.97 11.26 -2.88
C PHE A 173 26.15 10.95 -3.81
N THR A 174 27.37 10.93 -3.26
CA THR A 174 28.59 10.66 -4.03
C THR A 174 28.98 9.19 -3.95
N ALA A 175 29.14 8.52 -5.10
CA ALA A 175 29.46 7.09 -5.19
C ALA A 175 30.63 6.66 -4.28
N ASN A 176 31.72 7.43 -4.21
CA ASN A 176 32.92 7.10 -3.43
C ASN A 176 32.71 7.10 -1.91
N HIS A 177 31.64 7.71 -1.41
CA HIS A 177 31.33 7.81 0.02
C HIS A 177 30.13 6.93 0.41
N ARG A 178 29.56 6.17 -0.52
CA ARG A 178 28.40 5.31 -0.26
C ARG A 178 28.78 4.11 0.58
N ASN A 179 28.14 3.97 1.72
CA ASN A 179 28.27 2.82 2.60
C ASN A 179 26.98 2.03 2.72
N MET A 180 25.84 2.71 2.55
CA MET A 180 24.51 2.11 2.74
C MET A 180 23.87 1.73 1.42
N LEU A 181 24.17 2.45 0.34
CA LEU A 181 23.58 2.27 -1.00
C LEU A 181 24.50 1.46 -1.93
N ALA A 182 23.91 0.76 -2.90
CA ALA A 182 24.66 0.23 -4.03
C ALA A 182 25.28 1.37 -4.87
N GLU A 183 26.37 1.08 -5.57
CA GLU A 183 26.86 1.96 -6.62
C GLU A 183 25.87 2.00 -7.77
N CYS A 184 25.34 0.82 -8.13
CA CYS A 184 24.40 0.67 -9.22
C CYS A 184 23.52 -0.57 -9.02
N ILE A 185 22.25 -0.46 -9.40
CA ILE A 185 21.34 -1.59 -9.60
C ILE A 185 20.89 -1.59 -11.05
N SER A 186 20.96 -2.75 -11.71
CA SER A 186 20.51 -2.91 -13.10
C SER A 186 19.69 -4.18 -13.29
N LEU A 187 18.63 -4.10 -14.10
CA LEU A 187 17.87 -5.24 -14.58
C LEU A 187 18.28 -5.56 -16.02
N LYS A 188 18.93 -6.71 -16.23
CA LYS A 188 19.40 -7.14 -17.55
C LYS A 188 18.42 -8.17 -18.13
N GLY A 189 18.25 -8.15 -19.46
CA GLY A 189 17.41 -9.13 -20.17
C GLY A 189 15.94 -8.74 -20.34
N LEU A 190 15.57 -7.51 -19.98
CA LEU A 190 14.24 -6.95 -20.23
C LEU A 190 14.11 -6.42 -21.67
N HIS A 191 12.87 -6.39 -22.19
CA HIS A 191 12.60 -5.82 -23.50
C HIS A 191 12.85 -4.30 -23.50
N ASN A 192 13.40 -3.77 -24.59
CA ASN A 192 13.82 -2.38 -24.73
C ASN A 192 14.82 -1.90 -23.65
N ASP A 193 15.69 -2.77 -23.13
CA ASP A 193 16.85 -2.38 -22.31
C ASP A 193 17.95 -1.71 -23.17
N VAL A 194 17.57 -0.63 -23.85
CA VAL A 194 18.46 0.23 -24.61
C VAL A 194 18.80 1.44 -23.74
N ASN A 195 20.05 1.89 -23.78
CA ASN A 195 20.54 3.05 -23.02
C ASN A 195 20.37 2.94 -21.50
N LEU A 196 20.55 1.75 -20.92
CA LEU A 196 20.51 1.56 -19.46
C LEU A 196 19.16 1.95 -18.83
N ARG A 197 18.05 1.75 -19.56
CA ARG A 197 16.69 2.14 -19.12
C ARG A 197 16.34 1.56 -17.75
N TYR A 198 16.72 0.31 -17.47
CA TYR A 198 16.44 -0.32 -16.17
C TYR A 198 17.65 -0.33 -15.24
N THR A 199 18.48 0.70 -15.34
CA THR A 199 19.66 0.90 -14.49
C THR A 199 19.51 2.17 -13.67
N ASP A 200 19.90 2.11 -12.40
CA ASP A 200 20.02 3.28 -11.54
C ASP A 200 21.39 3.30 -10.85
N SER A 201 22.13 4.38 -11.08
CA SER A 201 23.44 4.66 -10.44
C SER A 201 23.32 5.67 -9.30
N TYR A 202 22.10 6.14 -9.01
CA TYR A 202 21.78 7.10 -7.95
C TYR A 202 22.61 8.38 -8.04
N ASP A 203 22.85 8.90 -9.25
CA ASP A 203 23.66 10.09 -9.49
C ASP A 203 22.88 11.38 -9.12
N TYR A 204 22.71 11.62 -7.82
CA TYR A 204 22.15 12.86 -7.29
C TYR A 204 23.18 13.98 -7.43
N SER A 205 22.85 15.02 -8.19
CA SER A 205 23.72 16.19 -8.32
C SER A 205 23.25 17.31 -7.41
N ILE A 206 24.21 17.92 -6.71
CA ILE A 206 24.00 19.14 -5.93
C ILE A 206 23.77 20.33 -6.89
N ASP A 207 24.36 20.27 -8.08
CA ASP A 207 24.37 21.35 -9.08
C ASP A 207 23.16 21.34 -10.03
N GLY A 208 22.23 20.38 -9.89
CA GLY A 208 21.01 20.26 -10.70
C GLY A 208 21.23 19.88 -12.17
N LYS A 209 22.41 19.33 -12.51
CA LYS A 209 22.79 18.93 -13.88
C LYS A 209 22.54 17.44 -14.18
N SER A 210 22.25 16.63 -13.16
CA SER A 210 21.92 15.21 -13.31
C SER A 210 20.42 14.97 -13.36
N GLN A 211 20.03 13.70 -13.54
CA GLN A 211 18.65 13.26 -13.58
C GLN A 211 17.88 13.47 -12.26
N PHE A 212 18.59 13.60 -11.13
CA PHE A 212 18.01 13.84 -9.81
C PHE A 212 18.71 14.99 -9.08
N GLY A 213 17.95 15.99 -8.65
CA GLY A 213 18.39 17.13 -7.85
C GLY A 213 17.98 17.02 -6.38
N LEU A 214 18.41 17.99 -5.56
CA LEU A 214 18.04 18.08 -4.14
C LEU A 214 16.54 18.33 -3.89
N SER A 215 15.80 18.78 -4.91
CA SER A 215 14.34 18.93 -4.88
C SER A 215 13.60 17.60 -5.04
N ASP A 216 14.26 16.57 -5.52
CA ASP A 216 13.65 15.30 -5.92
C ASP A 216 13.62 14.31 -4.75
N THR A 217 13.08 14.76 -3.62
CA THR A 217 12.90 13.94 -2.43
C THR A 217 11.82 12.88 -2.65
N TRP A 218 12.01 11.68 -2.11
CA TRP A 218 11.03 10.58 -2.19
C TRP A 218 10.69 10.15 -3.62
N GLN A 219 11.61 10.32 -4.57
CA GLN A 219 11.45 9.76 -5.91
C GLN A 219 11.91 8.30 -5.93
N PRO A 220 11.17 7.38 -6.57
CA PRO A 220 11.60 6.01 -6.74
C PRO A 220 12.78 5.92 -7.73
N ALA A 221 13.56 4.85 -7.61
CA ALA A 221 14.62 4.53 -8.56
C ALA A 221 14.10 4.51 -10.01
N THR A 222 14.96 4.90 -10.95
CA THR A 222 14.69 4.98 -12.38
C THR A 222 14.19 3.66 -12.95
N PHE A 223 14.76 2.52 -12.55
CA PHE A 223 14.28 1.22 -13.02
C PHE A 223 12.84 0.95 -12.56
N ILE A 224 12.48 1.28 -11.31
CA ILE A 224 11.12 1.12 -10.77
C ILE A 224 10.13 2.01 -11.53
N ARG A 225 10.48 3.28 -11.71
CA ARG A 225 9.66 4.24 -12.43
C ARG A 225 9.40 3.75 -13.86
N ASN A 226 10.46 3.35 -14.57
CA ASN A 226 10.36 2.89 -15.95
C ASN A 226 9.54 1.59 -16.07
N LEU A 227 9.68 0.65 -15.13
CA LEU A 227 8.85 -0.56 -15.08
C LEU A 227 7.35 -0.21 -14.97
N ILE A 228 7.00 0.80 -14.19
CA ILE A 228 5.61 1.22 -13.98
C ILE A 228 5.10 2.05 -15.16
N GLU A 229 5.94 2.92 -15.74
CA GLU A 229 5.64 3.64 -16.99
C GLU A 229 5.34 2.67 -18.13
N ASP A 230 6.01 1.52 -18.21
CA ASP A 230 5.73 0.48 -19.22
C ASP A 230 4.31 -0.10 -19.06
N LEU A 231 3.69 -0.04 -17.88
CA LEU A 231 2.28 -0.42 -17.68
C LEU A 231 1.37 0.73 -18.10
N SER A 232 1.60 1.92 -17.55
CA SER A 232 0.73 3.09 -17.67
C SER A 232 1.55 4.38 -17.50
N PRO A 233 1.89 5.11 -18.58
CA PRO A 233 2.64 6.36 -18.51
C PRO A 233 1.98 7.46 -17.69
N SER A 234 0.64 7.43 -17.57
CA SER A 234 -0.13 8.40 -16.78
C SER A 234 -0.07 8.15 -15.26
N LEU A 235 0.48 7.02 -14.83
CA LEU A 235 0.47 6.61 -13.42
C LEU A 235 1.66 7.23 -12.69
N ILE A 236 1.38 8.17 -11.79
CA ILE A 236 2.41 8.73 -10.91
C ILE A 236 2.49 7.86 -9.65
N VAL A 237 3.71 7.48 -9.30
CA VAL A 237 3.99 6.62 -8.15
C VAL A 237 4.90 7.32 -7.16
N ILE A 238 4.55 7.22 -5.88
CA ILE A 238 5.28 7.84 -4.78
C ILE A 238 5.46 6.79 -3.68
N PRO A 239 6.68 6.56 -3.16
CA PRO A 239 6.90 5.64 -2.04
C PRO A 239 6.05 6.04 -0.84
N ILE A 240 5.58 5.05 -0.07
CA ILE A 240 4.66 5.30 1.06
C ILE A 240 5.19 4.88 2.42
N ILE A 241 5.98 3.81 2.51
CA ILE A 241 6.43 3.28 3.81
C ILE A 241 7.82 3.80 4.18
N ASP A 242 8.79 3.65 3.27
CA ASP A 242 10.22 3.74 3.59
C ASP A 242 11.01 4.14 2.32
N ASP A 243 12.26 4.58 2.48
CA ASP A 243 13.23 4.82 1.39
C ASP A 243 13.75 3.50 0.76
N ARG A 244 13.28 2.37 1.30
CA ARG A 244 13.74 1.02 0.99
C ARG A 244 12.59 0.12 0.62
N MET A 245 12.90 -0.87 -0.20
CA MET A 245 12.07 -2.06 -0.35
C MET A 245 12.12 -2.91 0.92
N LEU A 246 11.01 -3.60 1.19
CA LEU A 246 10.93 -4.59 2.26
C LEU A 246 11.46 -5.93 1.76
N VAL A 247 12.04 -6.74 2.64
CA VAL A 247 12.78 -7.95 2.27
C VAL A 247 12.08 -9.19 2.78
N ASN A 248 11.81 -10.17 1.92
CA ASN A 248 11.56 -11.54 2.31
C ASN A 248 12.73 -12.41 1.83
N CYS A 249 13.38 -13.15 2.74
CA CYS A 249 14.55 -13.93 2.39
C CYS A 249 14.48 -15.34 2.96
N TRP A 250 14.77 -16.34 2.13
CA TRP A 250 15.07 -17.70 2.56
C TRP A 250 16.56 -17.98 2.32
N TYR A 251 17.25 -18.53 3.31
CA TYR A 251 18.66 -18.89 3.22
C TYR A 251 18.88 -20.31 3.75
N SER A 252 19.44 -21.17 2.91
CA SER A 252 19.82 -22.53 3.31
C SER A 252 21.31 -22.59 3.63
N ASN A 253 21.65 -23.04 4.84
CA ASN A 253 23.03 -23.25 5.26
C ASN A 253 23.10 -24.31 6.37
N ASN A 254 23.76 -25.43 6.09
CA ASN A 254 23.86 -26.56 7.02
C ASN A 254 24.59 -26.22 8.33
N ASP A 255 25.67 -25.43 8.25
CA ASP A 255 26.51 -25.11 9.41
C ASP A 255 25.76 -24.23 10.40
N LEU A 256 25.06 -23.20 9.88
CA LEU A 256 24.23 -22.33 10.69
C LEU A 256 23.02 -23.07 11.26
N ALA A 257 22.35 -23.90 10.45
CA ALA A 257 21.24 -24.72 10.93
C ALA A 257 21.67 -25.70 12.04
N MET A 258 22.91 -26.21 11.99
CA MET A 258 23.46 -27.03 13.06
C MET A 258 23.69 -26.21 14.34
N LYS A 259 24.22 -24.99 14.24
CA LYS A 259 24.37 -24.08 15.40
C LYS A 259 23.03 -23.73 16.04
N VAL A 260 21.97 -23.54 15.23
CA VAL A 260 20.60 -23.35 15.74
C VAL A 260 20.15 -24.57 16.54
N LYS A 261 20.49 -25.79 16.11
CA LYS A 261 20.13 -27.05 16.80
C LYS A 261 20.90 -27.23 18.11
N SER A 262 22.21 -26.95 18.12
CA SER A 262 23.08 -27.22 19.28
C SER A 262 22.98 -26.14 20.36
N ASP A 263 23.06 -24.87 19.96
CA ASP A 263 23.29 -23.74 20.86
C ASP A 263 22.32 -22.57 20.56
N SER A 264 21.02 -22.90 20.46
CA SER A 264 19.96 -21.96 20.01
C SER A 264 20.00 -20.61 20.72
N ASN A 265 20.11 -20.57 22.05
CA ASN A 265 20.13 -19.31 22.81
C ASN A 265 21.35 -18.45 22.49
N GLU A 266 22.51 -19.06 22.26
CA GLU A 266 23.72 -18.33 21.87
C GLU A 266 23.59 -17.83 20.43
N PHE A 267 23.05 -18.67 19.54
CA PHE A 267 22.82 -18.32 18.15
C PHE A 267 21.83 -17.16 17.98
N ILE A 268 20.70 -17.16 18.70
CA ILE A 268 19.69 -16.09 18.64
C ILE A 268 20.29 -14.76 19.10
N ASN A 269 21.23 -14.78 20.05
CA ASN A 269 21.91 -13.57 20.53
C ASN A 269 23.19 -13.24 19.75
N SER A 270 23.50 -14.01 18.70
CA SER A 270 24.66 -13.78 17.86
C SER A 270 24.50 -12.54 16.99
N ASP A 271 25.63 -11.90 16.67
CA ASP A 271 25.63 -10.74 15.78
C ASP A 271 25.19 -11.13 14.36
N PHE A 272 25.48 -12.35 13.90
CA PHE A 272 24.99 -12.83 12.61
C PHE A 272 23.46 -12.83 12.53
N TRP A 273 22.78 -13.48 13.50
CA TRP A 273 21.32 -13.57 13.46
C TRP A 273 20.67 -12.19 13.53
N TYR A 274 21.17 -11.32 14.41
CA TYR A 274 20.71 -9.93 14.46
C TYR A 274 20.89 -9.23 13.11
N LYS A 275 22.09 -9.27 12.52
CA LYS A 275 22.36 -8.61 11.24
C LYS A 275 21.54 -9.20 10.10
N TYR A 276 21.26 -10.49 10.11
CA TYR A 276 20.41 -11.12 9.09
C TYR A 276 18.94 -10.71 9.24
N VAL A 277 18.39 -10.70 10.46
CA VAL A 277 17.00 -10.31 10.74
C VAL A 277 16.78 -8.82 10.47
N PHE A 278 17.66 -7.95 10.92
CA PHE A 278 17.53 -6.49 10.72
C PHE A 278 18.15 -5.99 9.40
N VAL A 279 18.73 -6.90 8.62
CA VAL A 279 19.33 -6.62 7.29
C VAL A 279 20.42 -5.56 7.40
N ASP A 280 21.37 -5.79 8.30
CA ASP A 280 22.56 -4.97 8.49
C ASP A 280 23.73 -5.58 7.70
N SER A 281 24.44 -4.74 6.94
CA SER A 281 25.67 -5.12 6.24
C SER A 281 26.91 -4.88 7.13
N GLY A 282 28.07 -5.36 6.67
CA GLY A 282 29.34 -5.17 7.37
C GLY A 282 29.73 -6.31 8.30
N ASP A 283 31.03 -6.54 8.40
CA ASP A 283 31.62 -7.69 9.10
C ASP A 283 32.10 -7.35 10.51
N ASN A 284 32.18 -6.06 10.87
CA ASN A 284 32.66 -5.63 12.17
C ASN A 284 31.52 -5.55 13.20
N ASP A 285 31.84 -5.68 14.48
CA ASP A 285 30.86 -5.57 15.58
C ASP A 285 30.23 -4.17 15.64
N TYR A 286 30.98 -3.14 15.24
CA TYR A 286 30.50 -1.75 15.16
C TYR A 286 29.47 -1.52 14.05
N ASP A 287 29.34 -2.44 13.09
CA ASP A 287 28.40 -2.32 11.97
C ASP A 287 26.96 -2.70 12.39
N VAL A 288 26.79 -3.26 13.61
CA VAL A 288 25.47 -3.55 14.18
C VAL A 288 24.74 -2.23 14.48
N THR A 289 23.55 -2.03 13.90
CA THR A 289 22.82 -0.76 14.08
C THR A 289 22.41 -0.50 15.53
N CYS A 290 22.11 -1.55 16.31
CA CYS A 290 21.80 -1.43 17.74
C CYS A 290 23.01 -1.78 18.61
N GLN A 291 23.71 -0.73 19.08
CA GLN A 291 24.91 -0.85 19.92
C GLN A 291 24.59 -1.24 21.37
N ASN A 292 23.38 -0.95 21.86
CA ASN A 292 22.98 -1.32 23.22
C ASN A 292 22.60 -2.81 23.29
N LYS A 293 23.40 -3.60 24.02
CA LYS A 293 23.23 -5.06 24.11
C LYS A 293 21.89 -5.51 24.70
N GLU A 294 21.37 -4.81 25.70
CA GLU A 294 20.08 -5.15 26.34
C GLU A 294 18.92 -4.90 25.38
N LEU A 295 18.91 -3.73 24.72
CA LEU A 295 17.92 -3.39 23.71
C LEU A 295 18.00 -4.36 22.53
N ARG A 296 19.21 -4.70 22.08
CA ARG A 296 19.44 -5.67 21.00
C ARG A 296 18.85 -7.04 21.33
N THR A 297 19.10 -7.54 22.54
CA THR A 297 18.56 -8.81 23.05
C THR A 297 17.04 -8.78 23.11
N LYS A 298 16.45 -7.66 23.53
CA LYS A 298 15.00 -7.48 23.54
C LYS A 298 14.42 -7.51 22.12
N LEU A 299 15.01 -6.73 21.20
CA LEU A 299 14.55 -6.64 19.81
C LEU A 299 14.63 -7.98 19.10
N ILE A 300 15.75 -8.71 19.22
CA ILE A 300 15.90 -9.99 18.55
C ILE A 300 14.93 -11.04 19.09
N LYS A 301 14.70 -11.06 20.41
CA LYS A 301 13.72 -11.95 21.04
C LYS A 301 12.29 -11.64 20.60
N GLU A 302 11.95 -10.36 20.43
CA GLU A 302 10.64 -9.95 19.93
C GLU A 302 10.46 -10.19 18.43
N SER A 303 11.55 -10.33 17.67
CA SER A 303 11.54 -10.55 16.22
C SER A 303 11.76 -12.01 15.82
N THR A 304 12.23 -12.88 16.71
CA THR A 304 12.55 -14.28 16.39
C THR A 304 11.35 -15.19 16.66
N TYR A 305 11.06 -16.07 15.71
CA TYR A 305 10.04 -17.10 15.83
C TYR A 305 10.68 -18.49 15.84
N GLU A 306 10.56 -19.16 17.00
CA GLU A 306 11.41 -20.28 17.40
C GLU A 306 10.76 -21.67 17.25
N ARG A 307 9.54 -21.76 16.70
CA ARG A 307 8.72 -22.99 16.69
C ARG A 307 9.49 -24.24 16.23
N TRP A 308 10.36 -24.10 15.23
CA TRP A 308 11.10 -25.21 14.60
C TRP A 308 12.61 -25.21 14.90
N GLN A 309 13.05 -24.52 15.96
CA GLN A 309 14.47 -24.38 16.29
C GLN A 309 15.22 -25.73 16.41
N LYS A 310 14.58 -26.77 17.00
CA LYS A 310 15.20 -28.10 17.15
C LYS A 310 15.40 -28.84 15.83
N PHE A 311 14.73 -28.40 14.77
CA PHE A 311 14.92 -28.88 13.41
C PHE A 311 15.91 -28.00 12.63
N GLY A 312 16.54 -27.00 13.27
CA GLY A 312 17.51 -26.09 12.64
C GLY A 312 16.85 -25.08 11.72
N THR A 313 15.57 -24.79 11.94
CA THR A 313 14.83 -23.77 11.21
C THR A 313 14.47 -22.62 12.16
N LEU A 314 14.78 -21.41 11.74
CA LEU A 314 14.52 -20.20 12.50
C LEU A 314 13.95 -19.11 11.58
N TYR A 315 12.92 -18.41 12.05
CA TYR A 315 12.32 -17.30 11.32
C TYR A 315 12.56 -15.99 12.06
N GLY A 316 12.84 -14.93 11.33
CA GLY A 316 12.98 -13.58 11.84
C GLY A 316 11.97 -12.65 11.17
N ILE A 317 11.22 -11.90 11.96
CA ILE A 317 10.18 -10.99 11.48
C ILE A 317 10.39 -9.62 12.13
N THR A 318 10.51 -8.60 11.29
CA THR A 318 10.58 -7.19 11.69
C THR A 318 9.56 -6.37 10.90
N ARG A 319 9.55 -5.06 11.12
CA ARG A 319 8.71 -4.12 10.36
C ARG A 319 9.06 -4.00 8.87
N TYR A 320 10.22 -4.50 8.43
CA TYR A 320 10.69 -4.37 7.04
C TYR A 320 11.33 -5.64 6.48
N SER A 321 11.39 -6.71 7.26
CA SER A 321 12.00 -7.97 6.84
C SER A 321 11.24 -9.19 7.37
N MET A 322 11.23 -10.25 6.57
CA MET A 322 10.77 -11.57 6.93
C MET A 322 11.79 -12.59 6.41
N VAL A 323 12.56 -13.19 7.31
CA VAL A 323 13.67 -14.06 6.93
C VAL A 323 13.50 -15.46 7.50
N ALA A 324 14.04 -16.46 6.80
CA ALA A 324 14.07 -17.85 7.23
C ALA A 324 15.45 -18.44 7.00
N LEU A 325 16.04 -18.98 8.06
CA LEU A 325 17.27 -19.78 8.00
C LEU A 325 16.89 -21.26 8.14
N THR A 326 17.36 -22.10 7.21
CA THR A 326 17.10 -23.55 7.22
C THR A 326 18.37 -24.34 6.93
N ASP A 327 18.31 -25.66 7.14
CA ASP A 327 19.29 -26.57 6.56
C ASP A 327 19.07 -26.73 5.03
N GLU A 328 19.94 -27.52 4.40
CA GLU A 328 19.89 -27.81 2.97
C GLU A 328 19.18 -29.14 2.65
N GLY A 329 18.42 -29.70 3.60
CA GLY A 329 17.68 -30.93 3.42
C GLY A 329 16.55 -30.80 2.39
N ASP A 330 16.06 -31.93 1.89
CA ASP A 330 15.01 -31.97 0.85
C ASP A 330 13.72 -31.26 1.29
N PHE A 331 13.35 -31.39 2.56
CA PHE A 331 12.18 -30.70 3.11
C PHE A 331 12.37 -29.17 3.10
N ALA A 332 13.55 -28.69 3.49
CA ALA A 332 13.85 -27.27 3.47
C ALA A 332 13.85 -26.71 2.04
N LYS A 333 14.50 -27.41 1.12
CA LYS A 333 14.65 -26.98 -0.28
C LYS A 333 13.38 -27.08 -1.11
N ASN A 334 12.48 -28.03 -0.83
CA ASN A 334 11.29 -28.24 -1.65
C ASN A 334 9.99 -27.75 -0.99
N CYS A 335 9.92 -27.73 0.34
CA CYS A 335 8.72 -27.30 1.07
C CYS A 335 8.91 -25.91 1.69
N LEU A 336 9.96 -25.70 2.50
CA LEU A 336 10.13 -24.42 3.22
C LEU A 336 10.48 -23.26 2.30
N SER A 337 11.34 -23.48 1.30
CA SER A 337 11.64 -22.48 0.27
C SER A 337 10.38 -22.09 -0.51
N MET A 338 9.54 -23.08 -0.87
CA MET A 338 8.27 -22.88 -1.56
C MET A 338 7.31 -22.09 -0.68
N HIS A 339 7.17 -22.44 0.60
CA HIS A 339 6.35 -21.68 1.55
C HIS A 339 6.82 -20.23 1.67
N MET A 340 8.14 -19.99 1.74
CA MET A 340 8.69 -18.64 1.79
C MET A 340 8.43 -17.84 0.51
N ARG A 341 8.44 -18.50 -0.65
CA ARG A 341 8.18 -17.88 -1.96
C ARG A 341 6.70 -17.63 -2.25
N THR A 342 5.80 -18.45 -1.71
CA THR A 342 4.36 -18.41 -2.03
C THR A 342 3.52 -18.01 -0.81
N ILE A 343 3.29 -18.92 0.13
CA ILE A 343 2.42 -18.71 1.29
C ILE A 343 2.89 -17.52 2.14
N TYR A 344 4.10 -17.58 2.69
CA TYR A 344 4.58 -16.54 3.59
C TYR A 344 4.87 -15.22 2.86
N SER A 345 5.19 -15.27 1.57
CA SER A 345 5.33 -14.06 0.76
C SER A 345 4.01 -13.29 0.62
N ARG A 346 2.89 -13.99 0.42
CA ARG A 346 1.54 -13.39 0.41
C ARG A 346 1.10 -12.87 1.76
N MET A 347 1.43 -13.59 2.84
CA MET A 347 1.16 -13.13 4.20
C MET A 347 1.89 -11.82 4.49
N PHE A 348 3.16 -11.74 4.09
CA PHE A 348 3.95 -10.54 4.26
C PHE A 348 3.41 -9.40 3.40
N GLU A 349 3.13 -9.66 2.12
CA GLU A 349 2.54 -8.69 1.21
C GLU A 349 1.24 -8.09 1.76
N LEU A 350 0.33 -8.93 2.27
CA LEU A 350 -0.91 -8.49 2.92
C LEU A 350 -0.65 -7.52 4.06
N ALA A 351 0.33 -7.82 4.93
CA ALA A 351 0.69 -6.95 6.04
C ALA A 351 1.27 -5.60 5.56
N ILE A 352 2.05 -5.62 4.47
CA ILE A 352 2.57 -4.41 3.81
C ILE A 352 1.43 -3.56 3.27
N ILE A 353 0.46 -4.16 2.59
CA ILE A 353 -0.70 -3.46 2.00
C ILE A 353 -1.58 -2.86 3.09
N GLN A 354 -1.78 -3.58 4.20
CA GLN A 354 -2.52 -3.07 5.36
C GLN A 354 -1.87 -1.79 5.91
N ARG A 355 -0.56 -1.81 6.11
CA ARG A 355 0.21 -0.63 6.57
C ARG A 355 0.23 0.50 5.55
N ALA A 356 0.47 0.20 4.28
CA ALA A 356 0.50 1.21 3.22
C ALA A 356 -0.87 1.88 3.03
N SER A 357 -1.96 1.11 3.02
CA SER A 357 -3.32 1.65 2.89
C SER A 357 -3.66 2.56 4.07
N MET A 358 -3.32 2.15 5.29
CA MET A 358 -3.49 2.97 6.49
C MET A 358 -2.72 4.30 6.40
N LEU A 359 -1.44 4.29 5.97
CA LEU A 359 -0.67 5.53 5.75
C LEU A 359 -1.30 6.40 4.66
N ARG A 360 -1.89 5.79 3.60
CA ARG A 360 -2.58 6.53 2.55
C ARG A 360 -3.80 7.25 3.11
N PHE A 361 -4.64 6.55 3.88
CA PHE A 361 -5.82 7.15 4.51
C PHE A 361 -5.45 8.26 5.50
N SER A 362 -4.42 8.09 6.33
CA SER A 362 -3.93 9.15 7.23
C SER A 362 -3.48 10.41 6.44
N GLY A 363 -2.81 10.22 5.31
CA GLY A 363 -2.47 11.32 4.40
C GLY A 363 -3.69 12.02 3.79
N GLU A 364 -4.75 11.27 3.46
CA GLU A 364 -6.01 11.82 2.95
C GLU A 364 -6.78 12.61 4.03
N VAL A 365 -6.86 12.08 5.24
CA VAL A 365 -7.44 12.75 6.42
C VAL A 365 -6.76 14.10 6.67
N THR A 366 -5.41 14.11 6.67
CA THR A 366 -4.62 15.34 6.82
C THR A 366 -4.86 16.34 5.69
N ARG A 367 -5.02 15.86 4.45
CA ARG A 367 -5.29 16.73 3.29
C ARG A 367 -6.65 17.43 3.40
N VAL A 368 -7.64 16.76 3.98
CA VAL A 368 -9.00 17.29 4.07
C VAL A 368 -9.22 18.20 5.27
N SER A 369 -8.51 17.99 6.37
CA SER A 369 -8.57 18.88 7.55
C SER A 369 -8.11 20.31 7.27
N VAL A 370 -7.30 20.53 6.23
CA VAL A 370 -6.76 21.85 5.83
C VAL A 370 -7.69 22.61 4.86
N LEU A 371 -8.75 21.99 4.32
CA LEU A 371 -9.57 22.63 3.29
C LEU A 371 -10.51 23.68 3.87
N GLU A 372 -10.36 24.94 3.47
CA GLU A 372 -11.26 26.06 3.81
C GLU A 372 -12.48 26.20 2.87
N LYS A 373 -12.77 25.21 2.01
CA LYS A 373 -13.79 25.33 0.95
C LYS A 373 -15.17 24.87 1.42
N GLY A 374 -16.22 25.53 0.93
CA GLY A 374 -17.61 25.37 1.42
C GLY A 374 -18.06 23.95 1.80
N ASN A 375 -18.79 23.87 2.92
CA ASN A 375 -19.15 22.67 3.68
C ASN A 375 -19.57 21.45 2.85
N LYS A 376 -20.24 21.65 1.70
CA LYS A 376 -20.76 20.54 0.87
C LYS A 376 -19.65 19.71 0.20
N ILE A 377 -18.63 20.36 -0.36
CA ILE A 377 -17.54 19.66 -1.08
C ILE A 377 -16.67 18.87 -0.09
N ILE A 378 -16.44 19.45 1.10
CA ILE A 378 -15.72 18.77 2.19
C ILE A 378 -16.53 17.57 2.68
N ALA A 379 -17.85 17.74 2.89
CA ALA A 379 -18.72 16.65 3.31
C ALA A 379 -18.72 15.47 2.33
N GLU A 380 -18.82 15.75 1.02
CA GLU A 380 -18.75 14.71 -0.02
C GLU A 380 -17.39 14.00 -0.02
N ARG A 381 -16.30 14.75 0.12
CA ARG A 381 -14.93 14.19 0.13
C ARG A 381 -14.67 13.30 1.34
N ILE A 382 -15.03 13.75 2.54
CA ILE A 382 -14.85 12.92 3.74
C ILE A 382 -15.82 11.73 3.71
N GLY A 383 -17.06 11.90 3.23
CA GLY A 383 -17.97 10.77 3.02
C GLY A 383 -17.37 9.71 2.09
N SER A 384 -16.64 10.13 1.06
CA SER A 384 -15.86 9.22 0.21
C SER A 384 -14.69 8.57 0.95
N ILE A 385 -13.95 9.29 1.81
CA ILE A 385 -12.87 8.71 2.62
C ILE A 385 -13.42 7.65 3.57
N TYR A 386 -14.50 7.98 4.29
CA TYR A 386 -15.19 7.08 5.22
C TYR A 386 -15.64 5.79 4.52
N LYS A 387 -16.23 5.92 3.33
CA LYS A 387 -16.65 4.78 2.51
C LYS A 387 -15.48 3.86 2.11
N GLU A 388 -14.39 4.42 1.61
CA GLU A 388 -13.22 3.62 1.21
C GLU A 388 -12.47 3.04 2.42
N TYR A 389 -12.49 3.73 3.57
CA TYR A 389 -11.97 3.21 4.83
C TYR A 389 -12.77 1.99 5.33
N ILE A 390 -14.10 2.04 5.32
CA ILE A 390 -14.95 0.88 5.66
C ILE A 390 -14.65 -0.31 4.75
N ARG A 391 -14.47 -0.06 3.44
CA ARG A 391 -14.09 -1.11 2.49
C ARG A 391 -12.74 -1.72 2.85
N PHE A 392 -11.74 -0.89 3.16
CA PHE A 392 -10.44 -1.35 3.65
C PHE A 392 -10.55 -2.23 4.91
N VAL A 393 -11.29 -1.78 5.93
CA VAL A 393 -11.47 -2.55 7.18
C VAL A 393 -12.16 -3.89 6.91
N ASN A 394 -13.16 -3.93 6.04
CA ASN A 394 -13.93 -5.14 5.77
C ASN A 394 -13.27 -6.12 4.80
N GLN A 395 -12.38 -5.65 3.92
CA GLN A 395 -11.88 -6.44 2.79
C GLN A 395 -10.36 -6.65 2.79
N ILE A 396 -9.61 -5.87 3.58
CA ILE A 396 -8.14 -5.91 3.58
C ILE A 396 -7.61 -6.15 4.99
N TYR A 397 -8.22 -5.56 6.02
CA TYR A 397 -7.79 -5.75 7.41
C TYR A 397 -8.48 -6.96 8.08
N PHE A 398 -7.77 -8.09 8.13
CA PHE A 398 -8.27 -9.31 8.76
C PHE A 398 -7.69 -9.55 10.13
N ARG A 399 -8.49 -10.09 11.06
CA ARG A 399 -8.02 -10.52 12.39
C ARG A 399 -7.27 -11.86 12.34
N SER A 400 -7.66 -12.74 11.42
CA SER A 400 -7.00 -14.01 11.14
C SER A 400 -7.16 -14.32 9.65
N VAL A 401 -6.13 -14.91 9.07
CA VAL A 401 -6.05 -15.18 7.62
C VAL A 401 -6.02 -16.68 7.30
N THR A 402 -5.73 -17.52 8.29
CA THR A 402 -5.57 -18.97 8.14
C THR A 402 -5.96 -19.70 9.43
N ALA A 403 -6.31 -20.99 9.30
CA ALA A 403 -6.53 -21.89 10.43
C ALA A 403 -5.24 -22.59 10.91
N GLN A 404 -4.13 -22.45 10.18
CA GLN A 404 -2.86 -23.10 10.52
C GLN A 404 -2.18 -22.40 11.69
N ASP A 405 -1.83 -23.14 12.75
CA ASP A 405 -1.24 -22.58 13.98
C ASP A 405 0.01 -21.72 13.71
N GLN A 406 0.94 -22.24 12.89
CA GLN A 406 2.14 -21.50 12.51
C GLN A 406 1.80 -20.21 11.77
N GLY A 407 0.80 -20.27 10.88
CA GLY A 407 0.36 -19.10 10.14
C GLY A 407 -0.28 -18.03 11.01
N ILE A 408 -1.09 -18.44 12.00
CA ILE A 408 -1.69 -17.53 12.97
C ILE A 408 -0.59 -16.83 13.79
N GLU A 409 0.41 -17.57 14.24
CA GLU A 409 1.51 -17.01 15.03
C GLU A 409 2.39 -16.05 14.23
N MET A 410 2.78 -16.44 13.01
CA MET A 410 3.59 -15.60 12.12
C MET A 410 2.83 -14.33 11.71
N TYR A 411 1.54 -14.44 11.40
CA TYR A 411 0.70 -13.29 11.08
C TYR A 411 0.56 -12.35 12.29
N ASN A 412 0.30 -12.88 13.48
CA ASN A 412 0.24 -12.06 14.70
C ASN A 412 1.57 -11.36 15.00
N LEU A 413 2.69 -12.03 14.76
CA LEU A 413 4.02 -11.46 14.93
C LEU A 413 4.27 -10.31 13.93
N LEU A 414 3.92 -10.50 12.65
CA LEU A 414 3.95 -9.46 11.62
C LEU A 414 3.13 -8.23 12.03
N MET A 415 1.87 -8.44 12.44
CA MET A 415 0.96 -7.36 12.83
C MET A 415 1.44 -6.60 14.07
N LYS A 416 2.09 -7.30 15.00
CA LYS A 416 2.73 -6.69 16.16
C LYS A 416 3.94 -5.84 15.75
N GLN A 417 4.83 -6.38 14.92
CA GLN A 417 6.05 -5.69 14.46
C GLN A 417 5.74 -4.44 13.63
N LEU A 418 4.63 -4.45 12.88
CA LEU A 418 4.17 -3.29 12.11
C LEU A 418 3.36 -2.28 12.92
N ASN A 419 3.04 -2.59 14.18
CA ASN A 419 2.12 -1.86 15.06
C ASN A 419 0.73 -1.55 14.45
N THR A 420 0.25 -2.44 13.59
CA THR A 420 -0.92 -2.16 12.75
C THR A 420 -2.22 -2.04 13.57
N LYS A 421 -2.33 -2.77 14.69
CA LYS A 421 -3.55 -2.76 15.52
C LYS A 421 -3.80 -1.40 16.17
N GLU A 422 -2.76 -0.79 16.73
CA GLU A 422 -2.86 0.51 17.39
C GLU A 422 -3.15 1.59 16.34
N GLN A 423 -2.37 1.62 15.26
CA GLN A 423 -2.51 2.65 14.23
C GLN A 423 -3.85 2.62 13.49
N ILE A 424 -4.43 1.43 13.25
CA ILE A 424 -5.78 1.33 12.65
C ILE A 424 -6.85 1.84 13.62
N LYS A 425 -6.68 1.59 14.94
CA LYS A 425 -7.60 2.09 15.96
C LYS A 425 -7.57 3.63 16.01
N ASP A 426 -6.38 4.22 16.04
CA ASP A 426 -6.22 5.67 16.05
C ASP A 426 -6.84 6.31 14.79
N LEU A 427 -6.63 5.69 13.62
CA LEU A 427 -7.23 6.15 12.36
C LEU A 427 -8.76 5.99 12.33
N ASP A 428 -9.32 4.94 12.94
CA ASP A 428 -10.78 4.76 13.08
C ASP A 428 -11.40 5.89 13.90
N GLU A 429 -10.74 6.27 15.00
CA GLU A 429 -11.15 7.39 15.86
C GLU A 429 -11.08 8.72 15.10
N GLU A 430 -9.98 9.03 14.42
CA GLU A 430 -9.82 10.25 13.60
C GLU A 430 -10.89 10.36 12.50
N ILE A 431 -11.15 9.27 11.79
CA ILE A 431 -12.15 9.23 10.72
C ILE A 431 -13.57 9.36 11.28
N GLY A 432 -13.83 8.78 12.46
CA GLY A 432 -15.08 8.92 13.20
C GLY A 432 -15.36 10.36 13.60
N GLU A 433 -14.38 11.05 14.19
CA GLU A 433 -14.49 12.45 14.58
C GLU A 433 -14.77 13.37 13.38
N LEU A 434 -14.08 13.12 12.25
CA LEU A 434 -14.35 13.85 11.01
C LEU A 434 -15.78 13.62 10.50
N HIS A 435 -16.30 12.40 10.61
CA HIS A 435 -17.66 12.09 10.21
C HIS A 435 -18.72 12.78 11.08
N GLU A 436 -18.49 12.82 12.41
CA GLU A 436 -19.35 13.56 13.34
C GLU A 436 -19.34 15.06 13.05
N TYR A 437 -18.16 15.64 12.82
CA TYR A 437 -18.02 17.06 12.47
C TYR A 437 -18.82 17.45 11.22
N ILE A 438 -18.81 16.60 10.18
CA ILE A 438 -19.61 16.84 8.97
C ILE A 438 -21.10 16.77 9.27
N SER A 439 -21.51 15.79 10.06
CA SER A 439 -22.92 15.62 10.42
C SER A 439 -23.44 16.90 11.09
N LEU A 440 -22.63 17.50 11.96
CA LEU A 440 -22.91 18.82 12.55
C LEU A 440 -22.99 19.94 11.50
N LEU A 441 -22.05 20.01 10.55
CA LEU A 441 -22.08 21.03 9.48
C LEU A 441 -23.30 20.90 8.56
N ILE A 442 -23.69 19.67 8.21
CA ILE A 442 -24.87 19.38 7.40
C ILE A 442 -26.14 19.79 8.17
N ASP A 443 -26.22 19.44 9.45
CA ASP A 443 -27.35 19.81 10.30
C ASP A 443 -27.49 21.32 10.49
N GLN A 444 -26.38 22.04 10.70
CA GLN A 444 -26.38 23.51 10.74
C GLN A 444 -26.92 24.08 9.43
N LYS A 445 -26.45 23.59 8.27
CA LYS A 445 -26.91 24.08 6.96
C LYS A 445 -28.39 23.78 6.73
N ARG A 446 -28.86 22.60 7.13
CA ARG A 446 -30.28 22.24 7.09
C ARG A 446 -31.11 23.15 7.97
N ASN A 447 -30.61 23.50 9.15
CA ASN A 447 -31.28 24.40 10.08
C ASN A 447 -31.37 25.83 9.52
N GLU A 448 -30.29 26.37 8.96
CA GLU A 448 -30.28 27.66 8.25
C GLU A 448 -31.28 27.70 7.08
N ASN A 449 -31.31 26.64 6.26
CA ASN A 449 -32.23 26.55 5.13
C ASN A 449 -33.69 26.46 5.61
N SER A 450 -33.94 25.69 6.68
CA SER A 450 -35.27 25.58 7.30
C SER A 450 -35.71 26.90 7.89
N GLU A 451 -34.80 27.64 8.51
CA GLU A 451 -35.02 28.99 8.99
C GLU A 451 -35.39 29.94 7.86
N TRP A 452 -34.67 29.89 6.74
CA TRP A 452 -34.97 30.73 5.58
C TRP A 452 -36.33 30.40 4.95
N LEU A 453 -36.66 29.11 4.83
CA LEU A 453 -37.99 28.64 4.40
C LEU A 453 -39.08 29.09 5.36
N ASN A 454 -38.85 29.02 6.68
CA ASN A 454 -39.80 29.51 7.68
C ASN A 454 -40.01 31.01 7.57
N ILE A 455 -38.94 31.81 7.36
CA ILE A 455 -39.06 33.25 7.12
C ILE A 455 -39.91 33.51 5.86
N LEU A 456 -39.63 32.79 4.78
CA LEU A 456 -40.34 32.95 3.51
C LEU A 456 -41.81 32.53 3.62
N ALA A 457 -42.09 31.40 4.25
CA ALA A 457 -43.45 30.92 4.53
C ALA A 457 -44.22 31.89 5.44
N THR A 458 -43.55 32.45 6.45
CA THR A 458 -44.20 33.40 7.37
C THR A 458 -44.56 34.72 6.68
N LEU A 459 -43.78 35.15 5.68
CA LEU A 459 -44.10 36.30 4.85
C LEU A 459 -45.20 36.00 3.82
N LEU A 460 -45.12 34.84 3.14
CA LEU A 460 -46.00 34.53 2.00
C LEU A 460 -47.35 33.93 2.41
N LEU A 461 -47.47 33.20 3.53
CA LEU A 461 -48.73 32.59 3.94
C LEU A 461 -49.83 33.62 4.25
N PRO A 462 -49.59 34.68 5.07
CA PRO A 462 -50.59 35.72 5.30
C PRO A 462 -50.95 36.47 4.03
N ALA A 463 -49.96 36.79 3.19
CA ALA A 463 -50.19 37.45 1.90
C ALA A 463 -51.03 36.58 0.94
N GLY A 464 -50.77 35.28 0.90
CA GLY A 464 -51.52 34.27 0.14
C GLY A 464 -52.98 34.15 0.58
N ILE A 465 -53.24 34.17 1.90
CA ILE A 465 -54.61 34.13 2.44
C ILE A 465 -55.36 35.41 2.07
N ILE A 466 -54.74 36.58 2.22
CA ILE A 466 -55.35 37.87 1.90
C ILE A 466 -55.66 37.98 0.41
N THR A 467 -54.71 37.60 -0.46
CA THR A 467 -54.92 37.59 -1.93
C THR A 467 -55.98 36.58 -2.34
N GLY A 468 -56.02 35.40 -1.72
CA GLY A 468 -57.08 34.42 -1.94
C GLY A 468 -58.47 34.94 -1.57
N LEU A 469 -58.61 35.60 -0.41
CA LEU A 469 -59.87 36.21 0.02
C LEU A 469 -60.35 37.32 -0.94
N PHE A 470 -59.44 38.14 -1.46
CA PHE A 470 -59.78 39.18 -2.43
C PHE A 470 -60.03 38.65 -3.86
N GLY A 471 -59.48 37.49 -4.20
CA GLY A 471 -59.73 36.81 -5.48
C GLY A 471 -61.04 36.01 -5.50
N MET A 472 -61.63 35.73 -4.34
CA MET A 472 -62.98 35.19 -4.26
C MET A 472 -63.98 36.31 -4.55
N ASN A 473 -64.86 36.12 -5.54
CA ASN A 473 -65.96 37.04 -5.90
C ASN A 473 -67.04 37.17 -4.81
N MET A 474 -66.69 37.11 -3.52
CA MET A 474 -67.60 37.29 -2.39
C MET A 474 -67.81 38.77 -2.01
N PHE A 475 -67.01 39.68 -2.56
CA PHE A 475 -67.15 41.12 -2.35
C PHE A 475 -67.41 41.81 -3.69
N GLU A 476 -68.60 42.38 -3.89
CA GLU A 476 -68.86 43.33 -4.98
C GLU A 476 -67.99 44.58 -4.72
N CYS A 477 -66.77 44.58 -5.27
CA CYS A 477 -65.84 45.70 -5.14
C CYS A 477 -66.00 46.61 -6.36
N PRO A 478 -66.18 47.94 -6.20
CA PRO A 478 -66.29 48.86 -7.33
C PRO A 478 -65.00 48.80 -8.15
N SER A 479 -65.10 48.59 -9.46
CA SER A 479 -63.93 48.49 -10.35
C SER A 479 -63.26 49.85 -10.53
N ASN A 480 -62.45 50.26 -9.55
CA ASN A 480 -61.61 51.45 -9.62
C ASN A 480 -60.16 51.03 -9.47
N TRP A 481 -59.27 51.50 -10.36
CA TRP A 481 -57.84 51.16 -10.37
C TRP A 481 -57.13 51.41 -9.01
N TRP A 482 -57.69 52.28 -8.17
CA TRP A 482 -57.20 52.53 -6.81
C TRP A 482 -57.36 51.29 -5.89
N HIS A 483 -58.38 50.46 -6.04
CA HIS A 483 -58.60 49.33 -5.12
C HIS A 483 -57.43 48.33 -5.11
N PHE A 484 -56.81 48.09 -6.27
CA PHE A 484 -55.62 47.24 -6.39
C PHE A 484 -54.45 47.77 -5.56
N TRP A 485 -54.18 49.09 -5.64
CA TRP A 485 -53.09 49.73 -4.91
C TRP A 485 -53.34 49.79 -3.39
N VAL A 486 -54.60 49.92 -2.95
CA VAL A 486 -54.97 49.84 -1.54
C VAL A 486 -54.75 48.41 -1.00
N GLN A 487 -55.20 47.38 -1.73
CA GLN A 487 -54.99 45.98 -1.34
C GLN A 487 -53.50 45.62 -1.29
N PHE A 488 -52.74 46.05 -2.30
CA PHE A 488 -51.28 45.87 -2.32
C PHE A 488 -50.60 46.53 -1.11
N SER A 489 -51.00 47.77 -0.78
CA SER A 489 -50.46 48.51 0.37
C SER A 489 -50.77 47.82 1.70
N ILE A 490 -51.99 47.29 1.88
CA ILE A 490 -52.39 46.54 3.06
C ILE A 490 -51.55 45.27 3.20
N ILE A 491 -51.36 44.51 2.12
CA ILE A 491 -50.54 43.29 2.11
C ILE A 491 -49.09 43.59 2.50
N VAL A 492 -48.51 44.65 1.95
CA VAL A 492 -47.12 45.06 2.24
C VAL A 492 -46.96 45.50 3.70
N VAL A 493 -47.87 46.32 4.22
CA VAL A 493 -47.83 46.78 5.62
C VAL A 493 -48.01 45.61 6.58
N PHE A 494 -48.94 44.69 6.32
CA PHE A 494 -49.17 43.53 7.17
C PHE A 494 -47.96 42.58 7.16
N SER A 495 -47.37 42.34 5.99
CA SER A 495 -46.14 41.55 5.86
C SER A 495 -44.95 42.18 6.61
N ALA A 496 -44.82 43.51 6.56
CA ALA A 496 -43.78 44.25 7.28
C ALA A 496 -43.97 44.22 8.81
N ILE A 497 -45.21 44.29 9.30
CA ILE A 497 -45.53 44.17 10.73
C ILE A 497 -45.20 42.76 11.24
N ILE A 498 -45.59 41.73 10.50
CA ILE A 498 -45.28 40.34 10.86
C ILE A 498 -43.77 40.11 10.89
N TYR A 499 -43.03 40.60 9.89
CA TYR A 499 -41.57 40.56 9.87
C TYR A 499 -40.95 41.24 11.10
N TYR A 500 -41.45 42.43 11.46
CA TYR A 500 -40.96 43.20 12.61
C TYR A 500 -41.22 42.48 13.94
N ILE A 501 -42.39 41.88 14.13
CA ILE A 501 -42.74 41.10 15.33
C ILE A 501 -41.81 39.90 15.51
N ILE A 502 -41.47 39.21 14.41
CA ILE A 502 -40.59 38.04 14.44
C ILE A 502 -39.15 38.44 14.74
N LYS A 503 -38.66 39.52 14.13
CA LYS A 503 -37.32 40.05 14.39
C LYS A 503 -37.17 40.48 15.86
N LYS A 504 -38.22 41.05 16.47
CA LYS A 504 -38.22 41.48 17.88
C LYS A 504 -38.31 40.34 18.89
N ARG A 505 -38.88 39.18 18.52
CA ARG A 505 -38.89 37.96 19.36
C ARG A 505 -37.59 37.15 19.31
N ARG A 506 -36.68 37.50 18.39
CA ARG A 506 -35.43 36.77 18.12
C ARG A 506 -34.18 37.37 18.75
N ASN A 507 -34.21 38.67 19.08
CA ASN A 507 -33.25 39.30 20.01
C ASN A 507 -33.78 39.15 21.44
#